data_AF-A0A4R6GF94-F1
#
_entry.id   AF-A0A4R6GF94-F1
#
_cell.length_a   1.000
_cell.length_b   1.000
_cell.length_c   1.000
_cell.angle_alpha   90.00
_cell.angle_beta   90.00
_cell.angle_gamma   90.00
#
_symmetry.space_group_name_H-M   'P 1'
#
loop_
_entity.id
_entity.type
_entity.pdbx_description
1 polymer ?
#
loop_
_entity_poly.entity_id
_entity_poly.type
_entity_poly.pdbx_seq_one_letter_code
_entity_poly.pdbx_strand_id
1 'polypeptide(L)'
;MKKSKPVLLAVAFVSLALLAVALYLQHVENMQPCPLCVIQRYAFAAIAIICLIAAFRKEATAKIGAALAALVSLAGAGVAGWHIYIKAHPTVSCGIDPLETSLNTIPTAKLLPFLFQADGLCTTEYAPILGLSLPQWALVWFVVIAIFLLRTAFQKKSSYTSY
;
A
#
# COMPACT_ATOMS: atom_id res chain seq x y z
N MET A 1 -1.11 -9.41 -26.61
CA MET A 1 -1.54 -8.09 -26.12
C MET A 1 -0.37 -7.38 -25.43
N LYS A 2 0.27 -6.38 -26.05
CA LYS A 2 1.42 -5.64 -25.47
C LYS A 2 1.03 -4.53 -24.46
N LYS A 3 -0.25 -4.16 -24.36
CA LYS A 3 -0.70 -2.95 -23.64
C LYS A 3 -0.84 -3.09 -22.11
N SER A 4 -0.94 -4.30 -21.55
CA SER A 4 -1.23 -4.45 -20.11
C SER A 4 0.03 -4.42 -19.22
N LYS A 5 1.17 -4.88 -19.76
CA LYS A 5 2.48 -4.87 -19.06
C LYS A 5 2.94 -3.49 -18.58
N PRO A 6 2.87 -2.40 -19.39
CA PRO A 6 3.31 -1.09 -18.92
C PRO A 6 2.47 -0.56 -17.76
N VAL A 7 1.18 -0.92 -17.67
CA VAL A 7 0.32 -0.50 -16.55
C VAL A 7 0.75 -1.16 -15.24
N LEU A 8 1.03 -2.47 -15.24
CA LEU A 8 1.51 -3.16 -14.05
C LEU A 8 2.89 -2.65 -13.60
N LEU A 9 3.79 -2.36 -14.55
CA LEU A 9 5.10 -1.78 -14.23
C LEU A 9 4.97 -0.35 -13.69
N ALA A 10 4.09 0.46 -14.27
CA ALA A 10 3.81 1.81 -13.76
C ALA A 10 3.25 1.76 -12.34
N VAL A 11 2.30 0.87 -12.06
CA VAL A 11 1.77 0.67 -10.69
C VAL A 11 2.88 0.25 -9.74
N ALA A 12 3.71 -0.73 -10.10
CA ALA A 12 4.83 -1.17 -9.26
C ALA A 12 5.82 -0.03 -8.96
N PHE A 13 6.15 0.78 -9.98
CA PHE A 13 7.05 1.92 -9.84
C PHE A 13 6.45 3.02 -8.94
N VAL A 14 5.16 3.32 -9.11
CA VAL A 14 4.44 4.28 -8.26
C VAL A 14 4.41 3.80 -6.80
N SER A 15 4.14 2.51 -6.55
CA SER A 15 4.16 1.94 -5.20
C SER A 15 5.53 2.09 -4.53
N LEU A 16 6.61 1.83 -5.28
CA LEU A 16 7.98 2.00 -4.78
C LEU A 16 8.34 3.46 -4.54
N ALA A 17 7.91 4.37 -5.42
CA ALA A 17 8.09 5.80 -5.25
C ALA A 17 7.37 6.31 -3.99
N LEU A 18 6.14 5.83 -3.71
CA LEU A 18 5.40 6.16 -2.51
C LEU A 18 6.08 5.65 -1.24
N LEU A 19 6.63 4.44 -1.27
CA LEU A 19 7.45 3.91 -0.18
C LEU A 19 8.70 4.77 0.07
N ALA A 20 9.38 5.19 -1.00
CA ALA A 20 10.54 6.07 -0.91
C ALA A 20 10.18 7.44 -0.31
N VAL A 21 9.06 8.04 -0.70
CA VAL A 21 8.56 9.29 -0.11
C VAL A 21 8.22 9.09 1.37
N ALA A 22 7.59 7.98 1.74
CA ALA A 22 7.29 7.66 3.13
C ALA A 22 8.57 7.48 3.98
N LEU A 23 9.62 6.88 3.40
CA LEU A 23 10.93 6.76 4.04
C LEU A 23 11.61 8.12 4.18
N TYR A 24 11.53 8.96 3.14
CA TYR A 24 12.08 10.30 3.16
C TYR A 24 11.46 11.13 4.29
N LEU A 25 10.13 11.09 4.44
CA LEU A 25 9.43 11.75 5.54
C LEU A 25 9.86 11.22 6.91
N GLN A 26 10.04 9.91 7.06
CA GLN A 26 10.52 9.34 8.32
C GLN A 26 11.95 9.77 8.66
N HIS A 27 12.86 9.81 7.66
CA HIS A 27 14.27 10.10 7.88
C HIS A 27 14.61 11.59 7.96
N VAL A 28 13.92 12.40 7.16
CA VAL A 28 14.20 13.84 7.05
C VAL A 28 13.38 14.62 8.07
N GLU A 29 12.08 14.30 8.19
CA GLU A 29 11.18 14.99 9.13
C GLU A 29 11.16 14.31 10.52
N ASN A 30 11.94 13.24 10.74
CA ASN A 30 12.01 12.48 11.99
C ASN A 30 10.64 12.05 12.55
N MET A 31 9.68 11.78 11.67
CA MET A 31 8.34 11.35 12.06
C MET A 31 8.35 9.89 12.54
N GLN A 32 7.86 9.64 13.76
CA GLN A 32 7.76 8.28 14.29
C GLN A 32 6.65 7.49 13.57
N PRO A 33 6.96 6.35 12.94
CA PRO A 33 5.95 5.55 12.24
C PRO A 33 5.02 4.84 13.25
N CYS A 34 3.70 4.99 13.05
CA CYS A 34 2.69 4.24 13.81
C CYS A 34 2.44 2.83 13.21
N PRO A 35 1.99 1.84 14.01
CA PRO A 35 1.71 0.46 13.60
C PRO A 35 0.93 0.35 12.28
N LEU A 36 -0.16 1.12 12.17
CA LEU A 36 -1.05 1.08 11.01
C LEU A 36 -0.37 1.63 9.76
N CYS A 37 0.50 2.64 9.89
CA CYS A 37 1.29 3.15 8.77
C CYS A 37 2.27 2.09 8.26
N VAL A 38 2.89 1.32 9.16
CA VAL A 38 3.79 0.22 8.78
C VAL A 38 3.02 -0.88 8.05
N ILE A 39 1.82 -1.24 8.52
CA ILE A 39 0.93 -2.19 7.82
C ILE A 39 0.58 -1.70 6.40
N GLN A 40 0.32 -0.41 6.22
CA GLN A 40 0.10 0.18 4.90
C GLN A 40 1.34 0.07 3.99
N ARG A 41 2.55 0.27 4.54
CA ARG A 41 3.80 0.06 3.79
C ARG A 41 3.96 -1.39 3.34
N TYR A 42 3.64 -2.36 4.20
CA TYR A 42 3.62 -3.78 3.82
C TYR A 42 2.63 -4.04 2.68
N ALA A 43 1.44 -3.42 2.71
CA ALA A 43 0.47 -3.55 1.63
C ALA A 43 1.02 -2.97 0.31
N PHE A 44 1.65 -1.79 0.31
CA PHE A 44 2.28 -1.24 -0.90
C PHE A 44 3.42 -2.11 -1.43
N ALA A 45 4.27 -2.63 -0.55
CA ALA A 45 5.36 -3.54 -0.92
C ALA A 45 4.82 -4.84 -1.54
N ALA A 46 3.78 -5.43 -0.94
CA ALA A 46 3.12 -6.62 -1.47
C ALA A 46 2.51 -6.34 -2.85
N ILE A 47 1.81 -5.22 -3.04
CA ILE A 47 1.27 -4.82 -4.35
C ILE A 47 2.37 -4.66 -5.39
N ALA A 48 3.49 -4.02 -5.04
CA ALA A 48 4.62 -3.82 -5.94
C ALA A 48 5.21 -5.16 -6.38
N ILE A 49 5.45 -6.09 -5.45
CA ILE A 49 6.00 -7.43 -5.74
C ILE A 49 5.03 -8.23 -6.60
N ILE A 50 3.73 -8.25 -6.26
CA ILE A 50 2.72 -8.97 -7.04
C ILE A 50 2.63 -8.40 -8.46
N CYS A 51 2.64 -7.07 -8.62
CA CYS A 51 2.60 -6.42 -9.93
C CYS A 51 3.85 -6.73 -10.75
N LEU A 52 5.03 -6.74 -10.13
CA LEU A 52 6.29 -7.03 -10.80
C LEU A 52 6.31 -8.49 -11.26
N ILE A 53 5.95 -9.45 -10.40
CA ILE A 53 5.84 -10.86 -10.76
C ILE A 53 4.81 -11.06 -11.88
N ALA A 54 3.64 -10.41 -11.77
CA ALA A 54 2.58 -10.50 -12.77
C ALA A 54 3.00 -9.90 -14.13
N ALA A 55 3.83 -8.86 -14.16
CA ALA A 55 4.34 -8.26 -15.39
C ALA A 55 5.28 -9.20 -16.17
N PHE A 56 6.03 -10.07 -15.48
CA PHE A 56 6.93 -11.06 -16.08
C PHE A 56 6.25 -12.39 -16.45
N ARG A 57 5.01 -12.64 -16.01
CA ARG A 57 4.27 -13.89 -16.26
C ARG A 57 3.39 -13.81 -17.52
N LYS A 58 2.85 -14.97 -17.95
CA LYS A 58 1.95 -15.09 -19.12
C LYS A 58 0.62 -14.35 -18.87
N GLU A 59 -0.05 -13.93 -19.95
CA GLU A 59 -1.24 -13.04 -19.90
C GLU A 59 -2.36 -13.55 -18.97
N ALA A 60 -2.61 -14.86 -18.90
CA ALA A 60 -3.63 -15.42 -18.02
C ALA A 60 -3.26 -15.27 -16.53
N THR A 61 -2.00 -15.54 -16.19
CA THR A 61 -1.48 -15.40 -14.82
C THR A 61 -1.33 -13.95 -14.39
N ALA A 62 -1.04 -13.05 -15.34
CA ALA A 62 -0.96 -11.61 -15.09
C ALA A 62 -2.31 -11.02 -14.64
N LYS A 63 -3.43 -11.51 -15.18
CA LYS A 63 -4.77 -11.10 -14.75
C LYS A 63 -5.10 -11.56 -13.33
N ILE A 64 -4.73 -12.79 -12.98
CA ILE A 64 -4.91 -13.32 -11.62
C ILE A 64 -4.06 -12.51 -10.63
N GLY A 65 -2.81 -12.20 -11.00
CA GLY A 65 -1.93 -11.34 -10.20
C GLY A 65 -2.49 -9.93 -10.01
N ALA A 66 -3.04 -9.32 -11.07
CA ALA A 66 -3.70 -8.02 -10.98
C ALA A 66 -4.95 -8.04 -10.09
N ALA A 67 -5.75 -9.11 -10.15
CA ALA A 67 -6.91 -9.28 -9.28
C ALA A 67 -6.50 -9.45 -7.81
N LEU A 68 -5.46 -10.25 -7.53
CA LEU A 68 -4.89 -10.38 -6.18
C LEU A 68 -4.35 -9.04 -5.67
N ALA A 69 -3.58 -8.32 -6.50
CA ALA A 69 -3.08 -7.00 -6.13
C ALA A 69 -4.21 -6.01 -5.88
N ALA A 70 -5.33 -6.08 -6.64
CA ALA A 70 -6.50 -5.26 -6.39
C ALA A 70 -7.16 -5.58 -5.04
N LEU A 71 -7.27 -6.86 -4.67
CA LEU A 71 -7.76 -7.27 -3.35
C LEU A 71 -6.87 -6.74 -2.21
N VAL A 72 -5.54 -6.82 -2.37
CA VAL A 72 -4.59 -6.26 -1.41
C VAL A 72 -4.75 -4.74 -1.32
N SER A 73 -4.95 -4.05 -2.45
CA SER A 73 -5.19 -2.61 -2.48
C SER A 73 -6.49 -2.21 -1.78
N LEU A 74 -7.56 -3.00 -1.92
CA LEU A 74 -8.82 -2.80 -1.19
C LEU A 74 -8.65 -3.04 0.31
N ALA A 75 -7.91 -4.07 0.70
CA ALA A 75 -7.57 -4.30 2.10
C ALA A 75 -6.76 -3.12 2.68
N GLY A 76 -5.76 -2.62 1.94
CA GLY A 76 -4.98 -1.43 2.31
C GLY A 76 -5.82 -0.16 2.43
N ALA A 77 -6.78 0.05 1.52
CA ALA A 77 -7.75 1.13 1.60
C ALA A 77 -8.64 1.02 2.86
N GLY A 78 -9.07 -0.20 3.21
CA GLY A 78 -9.82 -0.48 4.44
C GLY A 78 -9.02 -0.14 5.70
N VAL A 79 -7.74 -0.53 5.75
CA VAL A 79 -6.82 -0.18 6.85
C VAL A 79 -6.61 1.34 6.93
N ALA A 80 -6.47 2.02 5.79
CA ALA A 80 -6.33 3.47 5.76
C ALA A 80 -7.62 4.18 6.23
N GLY A 81 -8.79 3.70 5.84
CA GLY A 81 -10.08 4.19 6.33
C GLY A 81 -10.22 4.01 7.84
N TRP A 82 -9.85 2.84 8.36
CA TRP A 82 -9.81 2.56 9.79
C TRP A 82 -8.84 3.51 10.52
N HIS A 83 -7.69 3.83 9.92
CA HIS A 83 -6.74 4.77 10.50
C HIS A 83 -7.32 6.20 10.59
N ILE A 84 -8.03 6.66 9.56
CA ILE A 84 -8.72 7.96 9.58
C ILE A 84 -9.80 7.97 10.67
N TYR A 85 -10.54 6.87 10.81
CA TYR A 85 -11.56 6.72 11.85
C TYR A 85 -10.96 6.80 13.25
N ILE A 86 -9.85 6.10 13.52
CA ILE A 86 -9.13 6.20 14.80
C ILE A 86 -8.65 7.64 15.05
N LYS A 87 -8.13 8.31 14.02
CA LYS A 87 -7.67 9.70 14.14
C LYS A 87 -8.82 10.65 14.51
N ALA A 88 -10.03 10.39 14.00
CA ALA A 88 -11.23 11.17 14.33
C ALA A 88 -11.82 10.84 15.72
N HIS A 89 -11.54 9.64 16.26
CA HIS A 89 -12.04 9.16 17.54
C HIS A 89 -10.88 8.85 18.52
N PRO A 90 -10.30 9.85 19.20
CA PRO A 90 -9.12 9.66 20.06
C PRO A 90 -9.38 8.77 21.30
N THR A 91 -10.62 8.37 21.57
CA THR A 91 -10.98 7.45 22.65
C THR A 91 -10.66 5.99 22.33
N VAL A 92 -10.45 5.63 21.05
CA VAL A 92 -9.97 4.31 20.66
C VAL A 92 -8.44 4.33 20.59
N SER A 93 -7.79 4.04 21.72
CA SER A 93 -6.34 3.86 21.72
C SER A 93 -5.99 2.78 20.70
N CYS A 94 -5.05 3.10 19.80
CA CYS A 94 -4.62 2.20 18.74
C CYS A 94 -3.80 1.06 19.34
N GLY A 95 -4.48 0.09 19.98
CA GLY A 95 -3.96 -1.18 20.46
C GLY A 95 -2.49 -1.13 20.88
N ILE A 96 -2.16 -0.21 21.78
CA ILE A 96 -0.81 -0.11 22.32
C ILE A 96 -0.55 -1.49 22.97
N ASP A 97 0.56 -2.12 22.56
CA ASP A 97 1.13 -3.40 23.00
C ASP A 97 0.98 -4.64 22.08
N PRO A 98 -0.20 -5.20 21.76
CA PRO A 98 -0.26 -6.51 21.08
C PRO A 98 0.10 -6.46 19.59
N LEU A 99 -0.24 -5.39 18.87
CA LEU A 99 -0.01 -5.29 17.43
C LEU A 99 1.44 -4.89 17.11
N GLU A 100 2.00 -3.94 17.88
CA GLU A 100 3.41 -3.54 17.83
C GLU A 100 4.34 -4.72 18.13
N THR A 101 4.07 -5.44 19.22
CA THR A 101 4.86 -6.62 19.62
C THR A 101 4.78 -7.72 18.56
N SER A 102 3.58 -7.98 18.01
CA SER A 102 3.43 -8.97 16.94
C SER A 102 4.20 -8.57 15.68
N LEU A 103 4.15 -7.29 15.28
CA LEU A 103 4.85 -6.79 14.09
C LEU A 103 6.38 -6.81 14.27
N ASN A 104 6.89 -6.38 15.42
CA ASN A 104 8.32 -6.40 15.73
C ASN A 104 8.87 -7.83 15.97
N THR A 105 8.00 -8.81 16.23
CA THR A 105 8.40 -10.23 16.33
C THR A 105 8.48 -10.91 14.96
N ILE A 106 7.86 -10.34 13.91
CA ILE A 106 7.95 -10.90 12.55
C ILE A 106 9.42 -10.79 12.07
N PRO A 107 10.00 -11.88 11.53
CA PRO A 107 11.41 -11.90 11.12
C PRO A 107 11.76 -10.83 10.07
N THR A 108 10.80 -10.40 9.27
CA THR A 108 10.94 -9.30 8.29
C THR A 108 11.17 -7.94 8.96
N ALA A 109 10.56 -7.68 10.12
CA ALA A 109 10.78 -6.46 10.89
C ALA A 109 12.16 -6.47 11.57
N LYS A 110 12.62 -7.64 12.06
CA LYS A 110 13.99 -7.80 12.57
C LYS A 110 15.07 -7.65 11.50
N LEU A 111 14.78 -8.02 10.25
CA LEU A 111 15.75 -7.94 9.14
C LEU A 111 15.88 -6.52 8.55
N LEU A 112 14.79 -5.73 8.55
CA LEU A 112 14.78 -4.33 8.11
C LEU A 112 14.09 -3.42 9.15
N PRO A 113 14.71 -3.21 10.33
CA PRO A 113 14.13 -2.39 11.40
C PRO A 113 13.90 -0.95 10.94
N PHE A 114 14.81 -0.41 10.12
CA PHE A 114 14.70 0.91 9.51
C PHE A 114 13.39 1.17 8.76
N LEU A 115 12.79 0.10 8.20
CA LEU A 115 11.64 0.18 7.31
C LEU A 115 10.33 -0.24 8.00
N PHE A 116 10.43 -1.12 9.00
CA PHE A 116 9.29 -1.84 9.59
C PHE A 116 9.20 -1.78 11.13
N GLN A 117 10.13 -1.10 11.79
CA GLN A 117 10.00 -0.84 13.22
C GLN A 117 8.94 0.25 13.43
N ALA A 118 7.94 -0.06 14.24
CA ALA A 118 6.94 0.88 14.68
C ALA A 118 7.26 1.25 16.13
N ASP A 119 7.38 2.56 16.39
CA ASP A 119 7.68 3.12 17.71
C ASP A 119 6.78 4.33 18.03
N GLY A 120 5.87 4.70 17.11
CA GLY A 120 5.07 5.92 17.18
C GLY A 120 3.62 5.67 17.62
N LEU A 121 3.07 6.59 18.42
CA LEU A 121 1.64 6.59 18.77
C LEU A 121 0.79 7.07 17.61
N CYS A 122 -0.31 6.39 17.29
CA CYS A 122 -1.22 6.79 16.20
C CYS A 122 -2.04 8.07 16.49
N THR A 123 -1.93 8.61 17.71
CA THR A 123 -2.50 9.90 18.12
C THR A 123 -1.55 11.08 17.90
N THR A 124 -0.31 10.82 17.46
CA THR A 124 0.65 11.90 17.16
C THR A 124 0.18 12.72 15.96
N GLU A 125 0.01 14.03 16.18
CA GLU A 125 -0.35 14.96 15.12
C GLU A 125 0.90 15.38 14.35
N TYR A 126 1.02 14.89 13.13
CA TYR A 126 2.00 15.38 12.16
C TYR A 126 1.42 16.53 11.34
N ALA A 127 2.28 17.48 10.96
CA ALA A 127 1.92 18.58 10.07
C ALA A 127 1.29 18.03 8.78
N PRO A 128 0.07 18.47 8.41
CA PRO A 128 -0.58 17.98 7.21
C PRO A 128 0.18 18.45 5.97
N ILE A 129 0.47 17.52 5.06
CA ILE A 129 1.12 17.83 3.78
C ILE A 129 0.01 18.28 2.82
N LEU A 130 0.05 19.55 2.41
CA LEU A 130 -0.97 20.18 1.55
C LEU A 130 -2.40 20.15 2.16
N GLY A 131 -2.51 20.21 3.49
CA GLY A 131 -3.79 20.17 4.19
C GLY A 131 -4.40 18.77 4.36
N LEU A 132 -3.75 17.72 3.84
CA LEU A 132 -4.15 16.32 4.04
C LEU A 132 -3.20 15.59 4.99
N SER A 133 -3.76 14.71 5.81
CA SER A 133 -3.00 13.82 6.68
C SER A 133 -2.34 12.70 5.87
N LEU A 134 -1.19 12.19 6.33
CA LEU A 134 -0.52 11.01 5.77
C LEU A 134 -1.45 9.81 5.49
N PRO A 135 -2.35 9.38 6.41
CA PRO A 135 -3.29 8.29 6.13
C PRO A 135 -4.31 8.61 5.03
N GLN A 136 -4.70 9.87 4.87
CA GLN A 136 -5.60 10.29 3.79
C GLN A 136 -4.91 10.20 2.42
N TRP A 137 -3.65 10.63 2.35
CA TRP A 137 -2.82 10.46 1.16
C TRP A 137 -2.65 8.99 0.79
N ALA A 138 -2.37 8.13 1.77
CA ALA A 138 -2.27 6.69 1.54
C ALA A 138 -3.58 6.10 0.99
N LEU A 139 -4.73 6.50 1.56
CA LEU A 139 -6.06 6.07 1.08
C LEU A 139 -6.29 6.46 -0.38
N VAL A 140 -6.00 7.71 -0.75
CA VAL A 140 -6.14 8.20 -2.13
C VAL A 140 -5.33 7.32 -3.08
N TRP A 141 -4.06 7.04 -2.74
CA TRP A 141 -3.20 6.19 -3.56
C TRP A 141 -3.67 4.74 -3.63
N PHE A 142 -4.13 4.14 -2.54
CA PHE A 142 -4.72 2.80 -2.56
C PHE A 142 -5.97 2.73 -3.46
N VAL A 143 -6.82 3.75 -3.44
CA VAL A 143 -8.01 3.80 -4.30
C VAL A 143 -7.60 3.96 -5.77
N VAL A 144 -6.65 4.85 -6.07
CA VAL A 144 -6.12 5.04 -7.43
C VAL A 144 -5.53 3.73 -7.96
N ILE A 145 -4.65 3.07 -7.18
CA ILE A 145 -4.02 1.81 -7.56
C ILE A 145 -5.07 0.70 -7.72
N ALA A 146 -6.05 0.62 -6.83
CA ALA A 146 -7.15 -0.34 -6.94
C ALA A 146 -7.93 -0.16 -8.25
N ILE A 147 -8.25 1.08 -8.64
CA ILE A 147 -8.97 1.39 -9.89
C ILE A 147 -8.13 0.97 -11.11
N PHE A 148 -6.82 1.28 -11.12
CA PHE A 148 -5.94 0.89 -12.22
C PHE A 148 -5.82 -0.64 -12.33
N LEU A 149 -5.67 -1.34 -11.19
CA LEU A 149 -5.57 -2.80 -11.15
C LEU A 149 -6.90 -3.47 -11.56
N LEU A 150 -8.03 -2.99 -11.04
CA LEU A 150 -9.36 -3.43 -11.45
C LEU A 150 -9.55 -3.21 -12.95
N ARG A 151 -9.20 -2.04 -13.50
CA ARG A 151 -9.25 -1.82 -14.95
C ARG A 151 -8.41 -2.84 -15.70
N THR A 152 -7.19 -3.14 -15.27
CA THR A 152 -6.35 -4.16 -15.93
C THR A 152 -6.92 -5.57 -15.83
N ALA A 153 -7.55 -5.92 -14.71
CA ALA A 153 -8.21 -7.21 -14.52
C ALA A 153 -9.49 -7.33 -15.38
N PHE A 154 -10.28 -6.25 -15.45
CA PHE A 154 -11.52 -6.14 -16.22
C PHE A 154 -11.33 -5.78 -17.69
N GLN A 155 -10.10 -5.58 -18.18
CA GLN A 155 -9.86 -5.57 -19.62
C GLN A 155 -10.21 -6.97 -20.17
N LYS A 156 -11.48 -7.11 -20.57
CA LYS A 156 -11.98 -8.21 -21.39
C LYS A 156 -11.01 -8.33 -22.56
N LYS A 157 -10.72 -9.57 -22.97
CA LYS A 157 -10.25 -9.82 -24.33
C LYS A 157 -11.26 -9.12 -25.24
N SER A 158 -10.90 -7.97 -25.82
CA SER A 158 -11.44 -7.65 -27.12
C SER A 158 -10.74 -8.61 -28.07
N SER A 159 -11.24 -9.86 -28.09
CA SER A 159 -11.04 -10.73 -29.23
C SER A 159 -11.82 -10.08 -30.36
N TYR A 160 -11.15 -9.21 -31.09
CA TYR A 160 -11.43 -9.01 -32.51
C TYR A 160 -11.20 -10.38 -33.17
N THR A 161 -12.23 -11.22 -33.21
CA THR A 161 -12.35 -12.24 -34.24
C THR A 161 -12.96 -11.53 -35.43
N SER A 162 -12.11 -10.86 -36.22
CA SER A 162 -12.47 -10.48 -37.57
C SER A 162 -12.51 -11.77 -38.39
N TYR A 163 -13.63 -11.89 -39.13
CA TYR A 163 -13.88 -12.81 -40.23
C TYR A 163 -12.70 -12.97 -41.18
#